data_AF-A0A846NEM0-F1
#
_entry.id   AF-A0A846NEM0-F1
#
_cell.length_a   1.000
_cell.length_b   1.000
_cell.length_c   1.000
_cell.angle_alpha   90.00
_cell.angle_beta   90.00
_cell.angle_gamma   90.00
#
_symmetry.space_group_name_H-M   'P 1'
#
loop_
_entity.id
_entity.type
_entity.pdbx_description
1 polymer ?
#
loop_
_entity_poly.entity_id
_entity_poly.type
_entity_poly.pdbx_seq_one_letter_code
_entity_poly.pdbx_strand_id
1 'polypeptide(L)' 'HRKEVVTRRTKFELEKAKKRAHILEGLRTSLENIDAVIKLVKGSKDAESARNGLMEGFSLSQEQAQAILDMRLQRLTAL' A
#
# COMPACT_ATOMS: atom_id res chain seq x y z
N HIS A 1 24.39 -9.10 27.01
CA HIS A 1 23.53 -10.12 26.39
C HIS A 1 22.04 -9.78 26.42
N ARG A 2 21.35 -9.72 27.57
CA ARG A 2 19.88 -9.48 27.63
C ARG A 2 19.41 -8.16 26.96
N LYS A 3 20.12 -7.04 27.19
CA LYS A 3 19.81 -5.75 26.57
C LYS A 3 19.87 -5.80 25.04
N GLU A 4 20.86 -6.51 24.49
CA GLU A 4 21.07 -6.62 23.05
C GLU A 4 19.94 -7.40 22.37
N VAL A 5 19.48 -8.50 22.97
CA VAL A 5 18.35 -9.30 22.49
C VAL A 5 17.07 -8.45 22.46
N VAL A 6 16.80 -7.69 23.52
CA VAL A 6 15.64 -6.80 23.58
C VAL A 6 15.73 -5.73 22.50
N THR A 7 16.89 -5.07 22.34
CA THR A 7 17.09 -4.06 21.29
C THR A 7 16.86 -4.62 19.89
N ARG A 8 17.39 -5.81 19.57
CA ARG A 8 17.18 -6.45 18.26
C ARG A 8 15.69 -6.78 18.02
N ARG A 9 15.00 -7.32 19.03
CA ARG A 9 13.56 -7.62 18.94
C ARG A 9 12.73 -6.36 18.73
N THR A 10 12.99 -5.30 19.49
CA THR A 10 12.26 -4.04 19.35
C THR A 10 12.50 -3.39 17.99
N LYS A 11 13.74 -3.43 17.46
CA LYS A 11 14.02 -2.96 16.10
C LYS A 11 13.26 -3.76 15.05
N PHE A 12 13.21 -5.08 15.18
CA PHE A 12 12.45 -5.93 14.26
C PHE A 12 10.95 -5.58 14.25
N GLU A 13 10.34 -5.47 15.43
CA GLU A 13 8.91 -5.11 15.56
C GLU A 13 8.64 -3.69 15.02
N LEU A 14 9.54 -2.74 15.28
CA LEU A 14 9.44 -1.39 14.75
C LEU A 14 9.45 -1.37 13.21
N GLU A 15 10.37 -2.08 12.59
CA GLU A 15 10.45 -2.15 11.12
C GLU A 15 9.23 -2.85 10.52
N LYS A 16 8.72 -3.89 11.18
CA LYS A 16 7.46 -4.54 10.78
C LYS A 16 6.26 -3.58 10.88
N ALA A 17 6.18 -2.80 11.95
CA ALA A 17 5.11 -1.82 12.14
C ALA A 17 5.18 -0.69 11.10
N LYS A 18 6.38 -0.17 10.80
CA LYS A 18 6.59 0.84 9.76
C LYS A 18 6.17 0.35 8.37
N LYS A 19 6.55 -0.88 7.99
CA LYS A 19 6.11 -1.49 6.73
C LYS A 19 4.59 -1.57 6.64
N ARG A 20 3.92 -1.95 7.73
CA ARG A 20 2.46 -1.98 7.78
C ARG A 20 1.85 -0.58 7.66
N ALA A 21 2.41 0.40 8.36
CA ALA A 21 1.97 1.79 8.27
C ALA A 21 2.10 2.33 6.83
N HIS A 22 3.24 2.06 6.19
CA HIS A 22 3.50 2.42 4.79
C HIS A 22 2.41 1.90 3.84
N ILE A 23 2.03 0.63 3.96
CA ILE A 23 0.94 0.08 3.14
C ILE A 23 -0.41 0.73 3.44
N LEU A 24 -0.72 0.96 4.72
CA LEU A 24 -1.97 1.60 5.13
C LEU A 24 -2.08 3.04 4.62
N GLU A 25 -0.99 3.79 4.57
CA GLU A 25 -0.95 5.13 3.97
C GLU A 25 -1.32 5.08 2.48
N GLY A 26 -0.76 4.14 1.73
CA GLY A 26 -1.12 3.97 0.31
C GLY A 26 -2.59 3.60 0.10
N LEU A 27 -3.12 2.68 0.91
CA LEU A 27 -4.53 2.31 0.88
C LEU A 27 -5.45 3.48 1.23
N ARG A 28 -5.06 4.30 2.21
CA ARG A 28 -5.81 5.51 2.57
C ARG A 28 -5.87 6.51 1.41
N THR A 29 -4.73 6.85 0.81
CA THR A 29 -4.67 7.74 -0.36
C THR A 29 -5.51 7.19 -1.52
N SER A 30 -5.50 5.87 -1.72
CA SER A 30 -6.30 5.21 -2.74
C SER A 30 -7.81 5.32 -2.48
N LEU A 31 -8.25 5.16 -1.23
CA LEU A 31 -9.65 5.29 -0.85
C LEU A 31 -10.15 6.74 -0.99
N GLU A 32 -9.34 7.72 -0.61
CA GLU A 32 -9.65 9.15 -0.77
C GLU A 32 -9.82 9.53 -2.26
N ASN A 33 -9.20 8.78 -3.18
CA ASN A 33 -9.23 9.04 -4.62
C ASN A 33 -9.79 7.85 -5.44
N ILE A 34 -10.75 7.11 -4.86
CA ILE A 34 -11.14 5.78 -5.37
C ILE A 34 -11.64 5.80 -6.81
N ASP A 35 -12.40 6.82 -7.22
CA ASP A 35 -12.92 6.93 -8.57
C ASP A 35 -11.80 7.08 -9.61
N ALA A 36 -10.79 7.90 -9.29
CA ALA A 36 -9.62 8.11 -10.14
C ALA A 36 -8.77 6.84 -10.24
N VAL A 37 -8.58 6.14 -9.11
CA VAL A 37 -7.88 4.85 -9.04
C VAL A 37 -8.58 3.80 -9.90
N ILE A 38 -9.90 3.64 -9.74
CA ILE A 38 -10.70 2.69 -10.53
C ILE A 38 -10.63 3.03 -12.02
N LYS A 39 -10.74 4.31 -12.38
CA LYS A 39 -10.63 4.76 -13.77
C LYS A 39 -9.27 4.42 -14.37
N LEU A 40 -8.19 4.66 -13.63
CA LEU A 40 -6.82 4.33 -14.06
C LEU A 40 -6.66 2.83 -14.26
N VAL A 41 -7.06 2.01 -13.28
CA VAL A 41 -6.93 0.55 -13.34
C VAL A 41 -7.76 -0.02 -14.49
N LYS A 42 -9.00 0.43 -14.68
CA LYS A 42 -9.86 0.00 -15.80
C LYS A 42 -9.34 0.45 -17.17
N GLY A 43 -8.62 1.58 -17.24
CA GLY A 43 -8.02 2.10 -18.47
C GLY A 43 -6.67 1.49 -18.81
N SER A 44 -6.05 0.76 -17.88
CA SER A 44 -4.74 0.14 -18.06
C SER A 44 -4.83 -1.14 -18.88
N LYS A 45 -3.78 -1.44 -19.64
CA LYS A 45 -3.75 -2.62 -20.53
C LYS A 45 -3.53 -3.93 -19.77
N ASP A 46 -2.82 -3.84 -18.65
CA ASP A 46 -2.41 -4.96 -17.81
C ASP A 46 -2.11 -4.47 -16.38
N ALA A 47 -1.79 -5.41 -15.49
CA ALA A 47 -1.49 -5.10 -14.09
C ALA A 47 -0.21 -4.26 -13.93
N GLU A 48 0.77 -4.42 -14.81
CA GLU A 48 2.04 -3.68 -14.73
C GLU A 48 1.85 -2.20 -15.08
N SER A 49 1.12 -1.91 -16.16
CA SER A 49 0.75 -0.55 -16.55
C SER A 49 -0.14 0.12 -15.49
N ALA A 50 -1.08 -0.62 -14.90
CA ALA A 50 -1.88 -0.10 -13.79
C ALA A 50 -1.01 0.24 -12.58
N ARG A 51 -0.08 -0.64 -12.20
CA ARG A 51 0.84 -0.41 -11.08
C ARG A 51 1.71 0.82 -11.32
N ASN A 52 2.31 0.93 -12.50
CA ASN A 52 3.18 2.07 -12.84
C ASN A 52 2.37 3.39 -12.84
N GLY A 53 1.14 3.36 -13.38
CA GLY A 53 0.23 4.51 -13.32
C GLY A 53 -0.15 4.91 -11.89
N LEU A 54 -0.38 3.95 -10.99
CA LEU A 54 -0.63 4.22 -9.58
C LEU A 54 0.59 4.85 -8.89
N MET A 55 1.79 4.37 -9.21
CA MET A 55 3.04 4.91 -8.66
C MET A 55 3.27 6.36 -9.11
N GLU A 56 3.13 6.64 -10.40
CA GLU A 56 3.36 7.98 -10.96
C GLU A 56 2.25 8.96 -10.58
N GLY A 57 0.98 8.56 -10.73
CA GLY A 57 -0.17 9.43 -10.53
C GLY A 57 -0.47 9.79 -9.08
N PHE A 58 -0.10 8.92 -8.14
CA PHE A 58 -0.39 9.10 -6.71
C PHE A 58 0.88 9.11 -5.84
N SER A 59 2.07 9.17 -6.45
CA SER A 59 3.37 9.15 -5.73
C SER A 59 3.51 7.97 -4.77
N LEU A 60 2.99 6.81 -5.17
CA LEU A 60 2.97 5.60 -4.36
C LEU A 60 4.23 4.76 -4.61
N SER A 61 4.67 4.04 -3.57
CA SER A 61 5.71 3.03 -3.75
C SER A 61 5.16 1.81 -4.52
N GLN A 62 6.07 1.01 -5.08
CA GLN A 62 5.71 -0.22 -5.76
C GLN A 62 4.92 -1.20 -4.86
N GLU A 63 5.29 -1.31 -3.58
CA GLU A 63 4.59 -2.16 -2.61
C GLU A 63 3.17 -1.64 -2.31
N GLN A 64 3.00 -0.32 -2.21
CA GLN A 64 1.67 0.29 -2.02
C GLN A 64 0.79 0.10 -3.25
N ALA A 65 1.32 0.34 -4.44
CA ALA A 65 0.59 0.16 -5.69
C ALA A 65 0.14 -1.31 -5.86
N GLN A 66 1.01 -2.27 -5.54
CA GLN A 66 0.65 -3.68 -5.54
C GLN A 66 -0.46 -3.98 -4.52
N ALA A 67 -0.35 -3.48 -3.29
CA ALA A 67 -1.36 -3.68 -2.26
C ALA A 67 -2.74 -3.11 -2.63
N ILE A 68 -2.78 -2.03 -3.42
CA ILE A 68 -4.02 -1.44 -3.95
C ILE A 68 -4.63 -2.33 -5.02
N LEU A 69 -3.82 -2.87 -5.94
CA LEU A 69 -4.29 -3.81 -6.96
C LEU A 69 -4.82 -5.12 -6.34
N ASP A 70 -4.24 -5.55 -5.22
CA ASP A 70 -4.67 -6.75 -4.49
C ASP A 70 -5.90 -6.50 -3.59
N MET A 71 -6.40 -5.26 -3.53
CA MET A 71 -7.54 -4.90 -2.69
C MET A 71 -8.83 -5.56 -3.17
N ARG A 72 -9.64 -6.05 -2.23
CA ARG A 72 -10.96 -6.62 -2.52
C ARG A 72 -12.03 -5.53 -2.46
N LEU A 73 -12.97 -5.55 -3.39
CA LEU A 73 -14.09 -4.58 -3.47
C LEU A 73 -14.90 -4.44 -2.18
N GLN A 74 -15.01 -5.49 -1.36
CA GLN A 74 -15.65 -5.44 -0.03
C GLN A 74 -15.05 -4.39 0.93
N ARG A 75 -13.81 -3.92 0.68
CA ARG A 75 -13.18 -2.86 1.47
C ARG A 75 -13.81 -1.50 1.23
N LEU A 76 -14.50 -1.31 0.10
CA LEU A 76 -15.16 -0.06 -0.27
C LEU A 76 -16.49 0.15 0.48
N THR A 77 -17.10 -0.93 0.97
CA THR A 77 -18.39 -0.89 1.68
C THR A 77 -18.24 -0.84 3.20
N ALA A 78 -17.03 -1.03 3.72
CA ALA A 78 -16.77 -1.20 5.14
C ALA A 78 -16.35 0.11 5.85
N LEU A 79 -16.78 1.26 5.32
CA LEU A 79 -16.51 2.58 5.89
C LEU A 79 -17.77 3.20 6.47
#